data_AF-A0A966DG70-F1
#
_entry.id   AF-A0A966DG70-F1
#
_cell.length_a   1.000
_cell.length_b   1.000
_cell.length_c   1.000
_cell.angle_alpha   90.00
_cell.angle_beta   90.00
_cell.angle_gamma   90.00
#
_symmetry.space_group_name_H-M   'P 1'
#
loop_
_entity.id
_entity.type
_entity.pdbx_description
1 polymer ?
#
loop_
_entity_poly.entity_id
_entity_poly.type
_entity_poly.pdbx_seq_one_letter_code
_entity_poly.pdbx_strand_id
1 'polypeptide(L)'
;MSKEFLPHVFEAFSQEDSTRTSSYQGTGLGMSITKQIVKVMGGDIRIESELGKGTRVTITLPMHIATDEQIREWKEKQIKASGEVNLDNVRILLCEDHQLNAIIATRLLETKGMTVERAENGAIGVKMFKDSELGYYDAILMDIRMPVMDGIDAAKVIRKLPRQDAGAIPIIAMTANAFEEDVRQTREAGMDAHLSKPIQREVLYNTLESLLKISTSPRRQKILIVDDLEINRVVIRTALEQEYDILEAEDGYQALEVLERNPGIDIIITDIQMPKMNGVELIRRLRSDRKYRHCVIIANTQYGDPGQEEELLALGIDDFIYKPTTPKILEMRVRNALHRIV
;
A
#
# COMPACT_ATOMS: atom_id res chain seq x y z
N MET A 1 0.90 40.07 -11.82
CA MET A 1 1.12 41.33 -11.10
C MET A 1 1.65 42.35 -12.10
N SER A 2 1.11 43.55 -12.02
CA SER A 2 1.55 44.77 -12.70
C SER A 2 2.94 45.16 -12.22
N LYS A 3 3.66 45.89 -13.08
CA LYS A 3 4.98 46.44 -12.74
C LYS A 3 4.90 47.45 -11.58
N GLU A 4 3.73 48.08 -11.40
CA GLU A 4 3.48 49.08 -10.35
C GLU A 4 3.29 48.43 -8.98
N PHE A 5 2.66 47.25 -8.91
CA PHE A 5 2.42 46.56 -7.64
C PHE A 5 3.62 45.72 -7.15
N LEU A 6 4.47 45.24 -8.06
CA LEU A 6 5.60 44.37 -7.72
C LEU A 6 6.52 44.88 -6.59
N PRO A 7 6.86 46.19 -6.51
CA PRO A 7 7.65 46.72 -5.39
C PRO A 7 6.95 46.60 -4.03
N HIS A 8 5.62 46.63 -4.00
CA HIS A 8 4.78 46.65 -2.80
C HIS A 8 4.26 45.27 -2.38
N VAL A 9 4.53 44.23 -3.18
CA VAL A 9 4.00 42.86 -2.97
C VAL A 9 4.32 42.26 -1.60
N PHE A 10 5.37 42.73 -0.93
CA PHE A 10 5.80 42.24 0.38
C PHE A 10 5.45 43.16 1.55
N GLU A 11 4.83 44.30 1.27
CA GLU A 11 4.34 45.20 2.30
C GLU A 11 3.11 44.59 2.99
N ALA A 12 2.99 44.79 4.29
CA ALA A 12 1.83 44.29 5.02
C ALA A 12 0.57 45.02 4.53
N PHE A 13 -0.52 44.27 4.35
CA PHE A 13 -1.83 44.78 3.93
C PHE A 13 -1.87 45.34 2.50
N SER A 14 -0.87 45.07 1.66
CA SER A 14 -0.87 45.50 0.25
C SER A 14 -1.74 44.57 -0.62
N GLN A 15 -2.51 45.17 -1.53
CA GLN A 15 -3.37 44.47 -2.49
C GLN A 15 -3.34 45.21 -3.83
N GLU A 16 -3.37 44.47 -4.93
CA GLU A 16 -3.23 45.02 -6.29
C GLU A 16 -4.53 45.62 -6.84
N ASP A 17 -5.69 44.99 -6.58
CA ASP A 17 -7.00 45.44 -7.06
C ASP A 17 -8.02 45.43 -5.91
N SER A 18 -8.44 46.61 -5.45
CA SER A 18 -9.49 46.77 -4.44
C SER A 18 -10.91 46.82 -5.03
N THR A 19 -11.06 46.72 -6.36
CA THR A 19 -12.30 46.97 -7.09
C THR A 19 -13.05 45.70 -7.53
N ARG A 20 -12.52 44.50 -7.26
CA ARG A 20 -13.24 43.23 -7.49
C ARG A 20 -13.89 42.74 -6.20
N THR A 21 -15.18 43.05 -6.04
CA THR A 21 -16.11 42.44 -5.09
C THR A 21 -16.29 40.94 -5.41
N SER A 22 -15.31 40.13 -5.03
CA SER A 22 -15.48 38.69 -4.82
C SER A 22 -15.28 38.39 -3.35
N SER A 23 -16.10 37.50 -2.79
CA SER A 23 -16.30 37.13 -1.38
C SER A 23 -15.07 36.62 -0.59
N TYR A 24 -13.86 36.80 -1.10
CA TYR A 24 -12.61 36.39 -0.45
C TYR A 24 -11.64 37.58 -0.40
N GLN A 25 -11.79 38.42 0.63
CA GLN A 25 -10.86 39.50 0.92
C GLN A 25 -9.69 38.93 1.75
N GLY A 26 -8.63 38.49 1.08
CA GLY A 26 -7.40 38.08 1.77
C GLY A 26 -6.74 39.28 2.46
N THR A 27 -6.23 39.14 3.67
CA THR A 27 -5.74 40.27 4.50
C THR A 27 -4.53 41.05 3.93
N GLY A 28 -3.99 40.67 2.78
CA GLY A 28 -2.74 41.23 2.24
C GLY A 28 -1.51 40.91 3.09
N LEU A 29 -1.61 39.99 4.04
CA LEU A 29 -0.52 39.64 4.96
C LEU A 29 0.33 38.48 4.47
N GLY A 30 -0.21 37.60 3.62
CA GLY A 30 0.44 36.35 3.22
C GLY A 30 1.87 36.56 2.74
N MET A 31 2.09 37.46 1.79
CA MET A 31 3.41 37.73 1.24
C MET A 31 4.37 38.38 2.23
N SER A 32 3.88 39.29 3.09
CA SER A 32 4.71 39.87 4.15
C SER A 32 5.16 38.80 5.17
N ILE A 33 4.27 37.87 5.53
CA ILE A 33 4.56 36.76 6.45
C ILE A 33 5.57 35.81 5.79
N THR A 34 5.32 35.41 4.54
CA THR A 34 6.25 34.55 3.78
C THR A 34 7.64 35.15 3.70
N LYS A 35 7.77 36.46 3.43
CA LYS A 35 9.07 37.13 3.41
C LYS A 35 9.76 37.12 4.77
N GLN A 36 9.02 37.34 5.87
CA GLN A 36 9.60 37.25 7.20
C GLN A 36 10.08 35.83 7.53
N ILE A 37 9.28 34.80 7.22
CA ILE A 37 9.66 33.40 7.45
C ILE A 37 10.93 33.07 6.66
N VAL A 38 10.96 33.35 5.37
CA VAL A 38 12.14 33.08 4.52
C VAL A 38 13.38 33.81 5.06
N LYS A 39 13.22 35.06 5.50
CA LYS A 39 14.32 35.84 6.09
C LYS A 39 14.81 35.27 7.42
N VAL A 40 13.90 34.80 8.29
CA VAL A 40 14.25 34.12 9.56
C VAL A 40 14.99 32.81 9.29
N MET A 41 14.64 32.11 8.22
CA MET A 41 15.36 30.92 7.73
C MET A 41 16.69 31.25 7.04
N GLY A 42 17.13 32.51 7.03
CA GLY A 42 18.38 32.95 6.40
C GLY A 42 18.35 32.95 4.87
N GLY A 43 17.16 32.84 4.26
CA GLY A 43 16.96 32.78 2.82
C GLY A 43 16.62 34.10 2.15
N ASP A 44 16.32 34.01 0.85
CA ASP A 44 15.88 35.10 -0.02
C ASP A 44 14.62 34.70 -0.79
N ILE A 45 13.76 35.68 -1.11
CA ILE A 45 12.55 35.48 -1.90
C ILE A 45 12.44 36.55 -2.99
N ARG A 46 12.21 36.13 -4.23
CA ARG A 46 12.09 36.99 -5.41
C ARG A 46 10.83 36.67 -6.19
N ILE A 47 10.26 37.69 -6.83
CA ILE A 47 9.06 37.57 -7.65
C ILE A 47 9.31 38.23 -9.00
N GLU A 48 9.01 37.49 -10.05
CA GLU A 48 9.01 37.95 -11.43
C GLU A 48 7.61 37.74 -11.99
N SER A 49 6.98 38.79 -12.52
CA SER A 49 5.62 38.69 -13.02
C SER A 49 5.43 39.58 -14.24
N GLU A 50 4.67 39.10 -15.21
CA GLU A 50 4.18 39.88 -16.32
C GLU A 50 2.66 39.67 -16.44
N LEU A 51 1.91 40.78 -16.50
CA LEU A 51 0.45 40.73 -16.55
C LEU A 51 -0.01 39.93 -17.78
N GLY A 52 -0.92 38.97 -17.55
CA GLY A 52 -1.43 38.09 -18.61
C GLY A 52 -0.49 36.96 -19.04
N LYS A 53 0.76 36.91 -18.55
CA LYS A 53 1.71 35.83 -18.87
C LYS A 53 2.06 34.92 -17.68
N GLY A 54 1.82 35.38 -16.45
CA GLY A 54 1.97 34.60 -15.22
C GLY A 54 2.97 35.19 -14.23
N THR A 55 3.19 34.46 -13.14
CA THR A 55 4.06 34.87 -12.02
C THR A 55 5.00 33.72 -11.64
N ARG A 56 6.28 34.03 -11.46
CA ARG A 56 7.30 33.14 -10.91
C ARG A 56 7.72 33.66 -9.54
N VAL A 57 7.66 32.80 -8.53
CA VAL A 57 8.17 33.08 -7.18
C VAL A 57 9.36 32.16 -6.95
N THR A 58 10.51 32.73 -6.65
CA THR A 58 11.76 32.00 -6.40
C THR A 58 12.14 32.17 -4.94
N ILE A 59 12.26 31.07 -4.22
CA ILE A 59 12.67 31.05 -2.81
C ILE A 59 14.00 30.31 -2.71
N THR A 60 14.99 30.94 -2.08
CA THR A 60 16.32 30.37 -1.85
C THR A 60 16.52 30.22 -0.35
N LEU A 61 16.76 28.99 0.14
CA LEU A 61 16.96 28.72 1.56
C LEU A 61 18.32 28.04 1.79
N PRO A 62 19.16 28.54 2.71
CA PRO A 62 20.31 27.77 3.17
C PRO A 62 19.81 26.61 4.04
N MET A 63 20.09 25.38 3.63
CA MET A 63 19.76 24.20 4.42
C MET A 63 21.00 23.36 4.65
N HIS A 64 21.07 22.72 5.80
CA HIS A 64 22.06 21.68 6.04
C HIS A 64 21.60 20.40 5.36
N ILE A 65 22.51 19.78 4.60
CA ILE A 65 22.28 18.45 4.05
C ILE A 65 22.39 17.47 5.22
N ALA A 66 21.34 16.67 5.42
CA ALA A 66 21.32 15.67 6.47
C ALA A 66 22.46 14.67 6.28
N THR A 67 23.12 14.27 7.37
CA THR A 67 24.13 13.23 7.34
C THR A 67 23.48 11.86 7.10
N ASP A 68 24.25 10.88 6.62
CA ASP A 68 23.75 9.51 6.46
C ASP A 68 23.19 8.92 7.76
N GLU A 69 23.76 9.30 8.90
CA GLU A 69 23.29 8.90 10.23
C GLU A 69 21.94 9.52 10.57
N GLN A 70 21.77 10.83 10.34
CA GLN A 70 20.49 11.51 10.53
C GLN A 70 19.40 10.97 9.58
N ILE A 71 19.79 10.62 8.35
CA ILE A 71 18.89 9.96 7.39
C ILE A 71 18.49 8.59 7.90
N ARG A 72 19.44 7.78 8.42
CA ARG A 72 19.15 6.48 9.02
C ARG A 72 18.23 6.60 10.23
N GLU A 73 18.52 7.49 11.17
CA GLU A 73 17.68 7.71 12.36
C GLU A 73 16.28 8.21 12.00
N TRP A 74 16.17 9.10 11.03
CA TRP A 74 14.88 9.58 10.53
C TRP A 74 14.09 8.45 9.87
N LYS A 75 14.75 7.61 9.06
CA LYS A 75 14.16 6.40 8.48
C LYS A 75 13.74 5.41 9.55
N GLU A 76 14.58 5.11 10.54
CA GLU A 76 14.26 4.20 11.65
C GLU A 76 13.10 4.72 12.50
N LYS A 77 13.01 6.03 12.75
CA LYS A 77 11.86 6.64 13.46
C LYS A 77 10.59 6.62 12.62
N GLN A 78 10.69 6.76 11.29
CA GLN A 78 9.56 6.58 10.39
C GLN A 78 9.11 5.11 10.35
N ILE A 79 10.04 4.17 10.17
CA ILE A 79 9.78 2.70 10.17
C ILE A 79 9.18 2.23 11.50
N LYS A 80 9.55 2.83 12.64
CA LYS A 80 8.93 2.52 13.95
C LYS A 80 7.57 3.18 14.16
N ALA A 81 7.27 4.29 13.49
CA ALA A 81 6.00 5.02 13.62
C ALA A 81 4.94 4.56 12.61
N SER A 82 5.36 4.18 11.41
CA SER A 82 4.59 3.42 10.44
C SER A 82 5.16 2.00 10.45
N GLY A 83 4.63 1.12 11.31
CA GLY A 83 4.95 -0.30 11.17
C GLY A 83 4.77 -0.66 9.70
N GLU A 84 5.84 -1.09 9.03
CA GLU A 84 5.81 -1.28 7.58
C GLU A 84 4.77 -2.34 7.23
N VAL A 85 3.57 -1.88 6.90
CA VAL A 85 2.55 -2.70 6.30
C VAL A 85 3.02 -2.96 4.89
N ASN A 86 3.37 -4.21 4.64
CA ASN A 86 3.59 -4.72 3.31
C ASN A 86 2.24 -4.67 2.56
N LEU A 87 2.13 -3.75 1.61
CA LEU A 87 0.98 -3.61 0.69
C LEU A 87 1.31 -4.25 -0.67
N ASP A 88 2.35 -5.08 -0.73
CA ASP A 88 2.73 -5.82 -1.92
C ASP A 88 1.61 -6.81 -2.25
N ASN A 89 1.33 -6.98 -3.53
CA ASN A 89 0.21 -7.76 -4.07
C ASN A 89 -1.20 -7.17 -3.89
N VAL A 90 -1.36 -5.98 -3.29
CA VAL A 90 -2.65 -5.28 -3.29
C VAL A 90 -2.93 -4.74 -4.70
N ARG A 91 -4.09 -5.09 -5.25
CA ARG A 91 -4.56 -4.66 -6.57
C ARG A 91 -5.61 -3.57 -6.45
N ILE A 92 -5.30 -2.40 -6.98
CA ILE A 92 -6.13 -1.22 -6.90
C ILE A 92 -6.73 -0.91 -8.28
N LEU A 93 -8.05 -0.75 -8.32
CA LEU A 93 -8.73 -0.14 -9.46
C LEU A 93 -8.83 1.37 -9.20
N LEU A 94 -8.10 2.17 -9.99
CA LEU A 94 -8.09 3.63 -9.90
C LEU A 94 -9.00 4.23 -10.99
N CYS A 95 -10.12 4.83 -10.60
CA CYS A 95 -11.01 5.55 -11.50
C CYS A 95 -10.72 7.06 -11.42
N GLU A 96 -10.02 7.60 -12.41
CA GLU A 96 -9.60 9.01 -12.48
C GLU A 96 -9.48 9.45 -13.95
N ASP A 97 -10.26 10.46 -14.33
CA ASP A 97 -10.32 10.99 -15.70
C ASP A 97 -9.12 11.90 -16.01
N HIS A 98 -8.64 12.67 -15.03
CA HIS A 98 -7.53 13.59 -15.23
C HIS A 98 -6.17 12.87 -15.23
N GLN A 99 -5.50 12.85 -16.39
CA GLN A 99 -4.26 12.09 -16.61
C GLN A 99 -3.16 12.37 -15.58
N LEU A 100 -2.91 13.64 -15.24
CA LEU A 100 -1.86 13.99 -14.26
C LEU A 100 -2.19 13.50 -12.86
N ASN A 101 -3.46 13.53 -12.46
CA ASN A 101 -3.88 13.06 -11.14
C ASN A 101 -3.71 11.54 -11.07
N ALA A 102 -4.08 10.84 -12.14
CA ALA A 102 -3.93 9.41 -12.23
C ALA A 102 -2.46 9.00 -12.14
N ILE A 103 -1.55 9.68 -12.85
CA ILE A 103 -0.10 9.42 -12.75
C ILE A 103 0.40 9.61 -11.31
N ILE A 104 0.00 10.69 -10.64
CA ILE A 104 0.41 10.97 -9.25
C ILE A 104 -0.11 9.87 -8.31
N ALA A 105 -1.41 9.55 -8.38
CA ALA A 105 -2.03 8.53 -7.55
C ALA A 105 -1.41 7.15 -7.79
N THR A 106 -1.24 6.74 -9.05
CA THR A 106 -0.56 5.50 -9.42
C THR A 106 0.84 5.44 -8.84
N ARG A 107 1.64 6.51 -8.96
CA ARG A 107 3.01 6.53 -8.42
C ARG A 107 3.04 6.41 -6.90
N LEU A 108 2.13 7.08 -6.18
CA LEU A 108 2.03 6.94 -4.73
C LEU A 108 1.75 5.47 -4.33
N LEU A 109 0.80 4.82 -5.01
CA LEU A 109 0.42 3.44 -4.72
C LEU A 109 1.53 2.44 -5.08
N GLU A 110 2.12 2.56 -6.28
CA GLU A 110 3.22 1.69 -6.75
C GLU A 110 4.46 1.79 -5.85
N THR A 111 4.71 2.95 -5.24
CA THR A 111 5.84 3.14 -4.30
C THR A 111 5.71 2.26 -3.04
N LYS A 112 4.51 1.77 -2.76
CA LYS A 112 4.20 0.81 -1.68
C LYS A 112 3.94 -0.61 -2.20
N GLY A 113 4.36 -0.91 -3.44
CA GLY A 113 4.30 -2.23 -4.06
C GLY A 113 2.92 -2.69 -4.55
N MET A 114 1.93 -1.79 -4.54
CA MET A 114 0.60 -2.07 -5.06
C MET A 114 0.58 -2.11 -6.59
N THR A 115 -0.24 -2.97 -7.16
CA THR A 115 -0.53 -2.98 -8.60
C THR A 115 -1.75 -2.09 -8.87
N VAL A 116 -1.63 -1.15 -9.82
CA VAL A 116 -2.71 -0.20 -10.13
C VAL A 116 -3.17 -0.37 -11.56
N GLU A 117 -4.48 -0.56 -11.75
CA GLU A 117 -5.12 -0.49 -13.06
C GLU A 117 -6.01 0.75 -13.14
N ARG A 118 -5.86 1.54 -14.19
CA ARG A 118 -6.57 2.81 -14.36
C ARG A 118 -7.81 2.66 -15.23
N ALA A 119 -8.92 3.23 -14.76
CA ALA A 119 -10.11 3.54 -15.55
C ALA A 119 -10.25 5.07 -15.71
N GLU A 120 -10.57 5.54 -16.92
CA GLU A 120 -10.65 6.98 -17.22
C GLU A 120 -12.03 7.60 -16.94
N ASN A 121 -13.00 6.81 -16.49
CA ASN A 121 -14.30 7.27 -16.00
C ASN A 121 -15.01 6.15 -15.23
N GLY A 122 -16.13 6.46 -14.58
CA GLY A 122 -16.91 5.51 -13.78
C GLY A 122 -17.44 4.32 -14.58
N ALA A 123 -17.82 4.51 -15.85
CA ALA A 123 -18.38 3.44 -16.68
C ALA A 123 -17.33 2.39 -17.05
N ILE A 124 -16.10 2.84 -17.36
CA ILE A 124 -14.95 1.96 -17.57
C ILE A 124 -14.61 1.23 -16.27
N GLY A 125 -14.59 1.94 -15.13
CA GLY A 125 -14.31 1.34 -13.82
C GLY A 125 -15.31 0.23 -13.46
N VAL A 126 -16.61 0.50 -13.62
CA VAL A 126 -17.67 -0.50 -13.45
C VAL A 126 -17.45 -1.71 -14.36
N LYS A 127 -17.12 -1.48 -15.64
CA LYS A 127 -16.88 -2.56 -16.59
C LYS A 127 -15.68 -3.41 -16.19
N MET A 128 -14.54 -2.79 -15.87
CA MET A 128 -13.33 -3.50 -15.44
C MET A 128 -13.59 -4.35 -14.19
N PHE A 129 -14.27 -3.80 -13.18
CA PHE A 129 -14.65 -4.56 -11.98
C PHE A 129 -15.65 -5.69 -12.29
N LYS A 130 -16.61 -5.44 -13.18
CA LYS A 130 -17.61 -6.46 -13.57
C LYS A 130 -16.97 -7.62 -14.33
N ASP A 131 -16.02 -7.32 -15.22
CA ASP A 131 -15.39 -8.30 -16.12
C ASP A 131 -14.20 -9.01 -15.45
N SER A 132 -13.69 -8.50 -14.33
CA SER A 132 -12.60 -9.14 -13.57
C SER A 132 -13.08 -10.39 -12.81
N GLU A 133 -12.17 -11.25 -12.41
CA GLU A 133 -12.50 -12.41 -11.58
C GLU A 133 -12.92 -12.00 -10.15
N LEU A 134 -13.60 -12.88 -9.42
CA LEU A 134 -13.98 -12.60 -8.03
C LEU A 134 -12.74 -12.35 -7.17
N GLY A 135 -12.74 -11.26 -6.41
CA GLY A 135 -11.63 -10.87 -5.54
C GLY A 135 -10.37 -10.44 -6.30
N TYR A 136 -10.48 -10.07 -7.57
CA TYR A 136 -9.33 -9.62 -8.37
C TYR A 136 -8.78 -8.25 -7.91
N TYR A 137 -9.66 -7.35 -7.47
CA TYR A 137 -9.28 -6.06 -6.90
C TYR A 137 -9.52 -6.07 -5.39
N ASP A 138 -8.58 -5.51 -4.64
CA ASP A 138 -8.65 -5.40 -3.19
C ASP A 138 -9.33 -4.10 -2.74
N ALA A 139 -9.20 -3.02 -3.53
CA ALA A 139 -9.91 -1.77 -3.30
C ALA A 139 -10.10 -0.98 -4.61
N ILE A 140 -11.07 -0.06 -4.57
CA ILE A 140 -11.35 0.89 -5.65
C ILE A 140 -11.14 2.31 -5.14
N LEU A 141 -10.25 3.06 -5.78
CA LEU A 141 -10.13 4.51 -5.61
C LEU A 141 -10.98 5.18 -6.68
N MET A 142 -12.03 5.89 -6.27
CA MET A 142 -13.06 6.40 -7.18
C MET A 142 -13.14 7.91 -7.11
N ASP A 143 -12.74 8.61 -8.18
CA ASP A 143 -13.03 10.03 -8.29
C ASP A 143 -14.54 10.27 -8.32
N ILE A 144 -15.03 11.25 -7.56
CA ILE A 144 -16.44 11.59 -7.59
C ILE A 144 -16.79 12.25 -8.92
N ARG A 145 -15.96 13.17 -9.41
CA ARG A 145 -16.30 14.06 -10.52
C ARG A 145 -15.63 13.60 -11.81
N MET A 146 -16.27 12.66 -12.50
CA MET A 146 -15.81 12.16 -13.80
C MET A 146 -16.85 12.38 -14.91
N PRO A 147 -16.42 12.52 -16.18
CA PRO A 147 -17.32 12.55 -17.33
C PRO A 147 -17.95 11.16 -17.56
N VAL A 148 -19.03 11.12 -18.37
CA VAL A 148 -19.78 9.91 -18.77
C VAL A 148 -20.55 9.25 -17.63
N MET A 149 -19.87 8.86 -16.56
CA MET A 149 -20.46 8.32 -15.34
C MET A 149 -19.60 8.80 -14.17
N ASP A 150 -20.26 9.48 -13.23
CA ASP A 150 -19.62 9.98 -12.02
C ASP A 150 -19.35 8.83 -11.02
N GLY A 151 -18.52 9.12 -10.01
CA GLY A 151 -18.11 8.11 -9.04
C GLY A 151 -19.24 7.61 -8.14
N ILE A 152 -20.23 8.44 -7.85
CA ILE A 152 -21.37 8.11 -6.98
C ILE A 152 -22.27 7.08 -7.69
N ASP A 153 -22.59 7.34 -8.95
CA ASP A 153 -23.37 6.43 -9.77
C ASP A 153 -22.60 5.14 -10.08
N ALA A 154 -21.29 5.23 -10.35
CA ALA A 154 -20.43 4.06 -10.51
C ALA A 154 -20.44 3.16 -9.26
N ALA A 155 -20.31 3.73 -8.06
CA ALA A 155 -20.37 2.98 -6.80
C ALA A 155 -21.71 2.29 -6.61
N LYS A 156 -22.83 2.98 -6.86
CA LYS A 156 -24.18 2.38 -6.80
C LYS A 156 -24.33 1.22 -7.78
N VAL A 157 -23.78 1.34 -8.99
CA VAL A 157 -23.83 0.26 -9.99
C VAL A 157 -22.99 -0.92 -9.50
N ILE A 158 -21.76 -0.69 -9.02
CA ILE A 158 -20.89 -1.75 -8.46
C ILE A 158 -21.62 -2.48 -7.34
N ARG A 159 -22.19 -1.77 -6.35
CA ARG A 159 -22.90 -2.37 -5.21
C ARG A 159 -24.14 -3.19 -5.61
N LYS A 160 -24.72 -2.93 -6.78
CA LYS A 160 -25.89 -3.66 -7.32
C LYS A 160 -25.52 -4.85 -8.21
N LEU A 161 -24.23 -5.06 -8.52
CA LEU A 161 -23.82 -6.20 -9.33
C LEU A 161 -24.14 -7.51 -8.58
N PRO A 162 -24.62 -8.56 -9.29
CA PRO A 162 -24.88 -9.87 -8.69
C PRO A 162 -23.57 -10.65 -8.51
N ARG A 163 -22.61 -10.07 -7.78
CA ARG A 163 -21.30 -10.65 -7.46
C ARG A 163 -21.10 -10.66 -5.95
N GLN A 164 -20.40 -11.68 -5.44
CA GLN A 164 -20.20 -11.87 -4.01
C GLN A 164 -19.28 -10.81 -3.38
N ASP A 165 -18.29 -10.33 -4.13
CA ASP A 165 -17.31 -9.33 -3.70
C ASP A 165 -17.83 -7.88 -3.84
N ALA A 166 -18.83 -7.64 -4.68
CA ALA A 166 -19.37 -6.31 -4.96
C ALA A 166 -19.88 -5.57 -3.73
N GLY A 167 -20.46 -6.26 -2.75
CA GLY A 167 -20.94 -5.65 -1.50
C GLY A 167 -19.86 -5.42 -0.45
N ALA A 168 -18.69 -6.06 -0.59
CA ALA A 168 -17.63 -6.07 0.41
C ALA A 168 -16.37 -5.31 0.00
N ILE A 169 -16.12 -5.14 -1.30
CA ILE A 169 -14.93 -4.45 -1.80
C ILE A 169 -14.92 -2.98 -1.30
N PRO A 170 -13.85 -2.53 -0.64
CA PRO A 170 -13.68 -1.13 -0.26
C PRO A 170 -13.73 -0.18 -1.46
N ILE A 171 -14.63 0.80 -1.43
CA ILE A 171 -14.67 1.91 -2.40
C ILE A 171 -14.34 3.19 -1.66
N ILE A 172 -13.20 3.79 -2.00
CA ILE A 172 -12.68 5.01 -1.39
C ILE A 172 -12.93 6.17 -2.36
N ALA A 173 -13.76 7.12 -1.96
CA ALA A 173 -14.04 8.28 -2.79
C ALA A 173 -12.86 9.26 -2.78
N MET A 174 -12.45 9.74 -3.95
CA MET A 174 -11.51 10.85 -4.09
C MET A 174 -12.29 12.13 -4.37
N THR A 175 -12.10 13.13 -3.51
CA THR A 175 -12.97 14.30 -3.36
C THR A 175 -12.16 15.57 -3.56
N ALA A 176 -12.65 16.54 -4.34
CA ALA A 176 -11.94 17.83 -4.47
C ALA A 176 -12.17 18.72 -3.24
N ASN A 177 -13.34 18.58 -2.60
CA ASN A 177 -13.69 19.27 -1.36
C ASN A 177 -14.79 18.47 -0.64
N ALA A 178 -14.43 17.75 0.43
CA ALA A 178 -15.35 16.93 1.21
C ALA A 178 -16.48 17.72 1.89
N PHE A 179 -16.42 19.06 1.93
CA PHE A 179 -17.53 19.90 2.41
C PHE A 179 -18.53 20.26 1.29
N GLU A 180 -18.08 20.36 0.04
CA GLU A 180 -18.95 20.61 -1.12
C GLU A 180 -19.58 19.31 -1.63
N GLU A 181 -18.84 18.21 -1.57
CA GLU A 181 -19.33 16.88 -1.89
C GLU A 181 -20.08 16.30 -0.69
N ASP A 182 -21.36 16.00 -0.86
CA ASP A 182 -22.22 15.54 0.23
C ASP A 182 -21.76 14.16 0.71
N VAL A 183 -21.03 14.13 1.83
CA VAL A 183 -20.58 12.91 2.54
C VAL A 183 -21.73 11.94 2.78
N ARG A 184 -22.97 12.43 2.85
CA ARG A 184 -24.15 11.56 2.95
C ARG A 184 -24.39 10.80 1.64
N GLN A 185 -24.31 11.48 0.49
CA GLN A 185 -24.56 10.88 -0.82
C GLN A 185 -23.55 9.79 -1.16
N THR A 186 -22.28 10.01 -0.84
CA THR A 186 -21.22 9.02 -1.05
C THR A 186 -21.41 7.79 -0.16
N ARG A 187 -21.79 8.00 1.11
CA ARG A 187 -22.10 6.91 2.04
C ARG A 187 -23.35 6.13 1.62
N GLU A 188 -24.40 6.82 1.18
CA GLU A 188 -25.63 6.20 0.65
C GLU A 188 -25.38 5.44 -0.66
N ALA A 189 -24.39 5.86 -1.44
CA ALA A 189 -23.91 5.11 -2.61
C ALA A 189 -23.10 3.85 -2.25
N GLY A 190 -22.81 3.64 -0.96
CA GLY A 190 -22.09 2.48 -0.44
C GLY A 190 -20.57 2.62 -0.49
N MET A 191 -20.03 3.84 -0.51
CA MET A 191 -18.59 4.08 -0.36
C MET A 191 -18.17 4.01 1.11
N ASP A 192 -16.94 3.58 1.36
CA ASP A 192 -16.43 3.22 2.70
C ASP A 192 -15.56 4.31 3.33
N ALA A 193 -14.91 5.15 2.52
CA ALA A 193 -14.09 6.26 3.00
C ALA A 193 -13.94 7.40 1.97
N HIS A 194 -13.29 8.48 2.40
CA HIS A 194 -13.05 9.69 1.62
C HIS A 194 -11.58 10.10 1.70
N LEU A 195 -11.01 10.49 0.56
CA LEU A 195 -9.71 11.13 0.45
C LEU A 195 -9.88 12.48 -0.25
N SER A 196 -9.37 13.54 0.36
CA SER A 196 -9.32 14.85 -0.28
C SER A 196 -8.18 14.93 -1.28
N LYS A 197 -8.42 15.62 -2.39
CA LYS A 197 -7.41 16.01 -3.38
C LYS A 197 -6.80 17.36 -2.97
N PRO A 198 -5.48 17.56 -3.10
CA PRO A 198 -4.48 16.60 -3.55
C PRO A 198 -4.29 15.46 -2.52
N ILE A 199 -4.15 14.23 -3.04
CA ILE A 199 -4.07 13.03 -2.20
C ILE A 199 -2.82 13.10 -1.32
N GLN A 200 -3.02 13.05 0.00
CA GLN A 200 -1.95 13.00 0.97
C GLN A 200 -1.54 11.56 1.22
N ARG A 201 -0.26 11.24 1.00
CA ARG A 201 0.32 9.89 1.14
C ARG A 201 -0.05 9.19 2.45
N GLU A 202 0.09 9.88 3.58
CA GLU A 202 -0.14 9.32 4.92
C GLU A 202 -1.62 8.98 5.13
N VAL A 203 -2.52 9.84 4.66
CA VAL A 203 -3.97 9.63 4.74
C VAL A 203 -4.40 8.49 3.81
N LEU A 204 -3.85 8.42 2.60
CA LEU A 204 -4.10 7.34 1.64
C LEU A 204 -3.74 5.98 2.23
N TYR A 205 -2.51 5.83 2.74
CA TYR A 205 -2.03 4.55 3.28
C TYR A 205 -2.80 4.14 4.52
N ASN A 206 -2.98 5.04 5.49
CA ASN A 206 -3.76 4.73 6.70
C ASN A 206 -5.20 4.30 6.37
N THR A 207 -5.82 4.93 5.36
CA THR A 207 -7.18 4.57 4.92
C THR A 207 -7.21 3.19 4.30
N LEU A 208 -6.26 2.87 3.41
CA LEU A 208 -6.14 1.55 2.79
C LEU A 208 -5.87 0.46 3.82
N GLU A 209 -4.89 0.68 4.72
CA GLU A 209 -4.55 -0.26 5.79
C GLU A 209 -5.77 -0.56 6.69
N SER A 210 -6.49 0.49 7.09
CA SER A 210 -7.68 0.36 7.92
C SER A 210 -8.80 -0.42 7.23
N LEU A 211 -9.09 -0.14 5.96
CA LEU A 211 -10.20 -0.75 5.23
C LEU A 211 -9.89 -2.18 4.77
N LEU A 212 -8.66 -2.43 4.36
CA LEU A 212 -8.18 -3.77 4.01
C LEU A 212 -7.96 -4.66 5.24
N LYS A 213 -8.20 -4.13 6.45
CA LYS A 213 -7.97 -4.79 7.74
C LYS A 213 -6.55 -5.35 7.85
N ILE A 214 -5.61 -4.65 7.23
CA ILE A 214 -4.20 -5.00 7.33
C ILE A 214 -3.76 -4.46 8.69
N SER A 215 -3.76 -5.36 9.68
CA SER A 215 -3.59 -5.05 11.10
C SER A 215 -2.36 -4.18 11.34
N THR A 216 -2.57 -3.01 11.95
CA THR A 216 -1.54 -2.07 12.40
C THR A 216 -0.88 -2.47 13.72
N SER A 217 -1.23 -3.63 14.27
CA SER A 217 -0.43 -4.32 15.29
C SER A 217 0.34 -5.43 14.60
N PRO A 218 1.64 -5.67 14.86
CA PRO A 218 2.31 -6.85 14.35
C PRO A 218 1.61 -8.05 14.99
N ARG A 219 0.64 -8.62 14.28
CA ARG A 219 0.23 -9.98 14.60
C ARG A 219 1.50 -10.78 14.42
N ARG A 220 1.86 -11.50 15.46
CA ARG A 220 3.01 -12.38 15.42
C ARG A 220 2.79 -13.32 14.24
N GLN A 221 3.69 -13.29 13.24
CA GLN A 221 3.46 -14.03 12.02
C GLN A 221 3.34 -15.52 12.36
N LYS A 222 2.40 -16.19 11.72
CA LYS A 222 2.08 -17.59 11.97
C LYS A 222 2.86 -18.47 11.02
N ILE A 223 3.64 -19.38 11.58
CA ILE A 223 4.43 -20.36 10.83
C ILE A 223 3.82 -21.74 11.05
N LEU A 224 3.49 -22.42 9.96
CA LEU A 224 3.17 -23.85 9.97
C LEU A 224 4.43 -24.65 9.64
N ILE A 225 4.86 -25.48 10.58
CA ILE A 225 5.93 -26.45 10.39
C ILE A 225 5.29 -27.78 10.00
N VAL A 226 5.68 -28.33 8.84
CA VAL A 226 5.23 -29.63 8.35
C VAL A 226 6.44 -30.54 8.24
N ASP A 227 6.60 -31.46 9.19
CA ASP A 227 7.73 -32.40 9.21
C ASP A 227 7.29 -33.64 9.99
N ASP A 228 7.53 -34.83 9.46
CA ASP A 228 7.10 -36.10 10.05
C ASP A 228 7.96 -36.51 11.25
N LEU A 229 9.19 -36.00 11.33
CA LEU A 229 10.09 -36.24 12.45
C LEU A 229 9.92 -35.18 13.53
N GLU A 230 9.45 -35.60 14.71
CA GLU A 230 9.24 -34.73 15.87
C GLU A 230 10.48 -33.90 16.23
N ILE A 231 11.68 -34.49 16.15
CA ILE A 231 12.95 -33.80 16.40
C ILE A 231 13.13 -32.57 15.51
N ASN A 232 12.79 -32.65 14.21
CA ASN A 232 12.92 -31.53 13.30
C ASN A 232 11.93 -30.42 13.67
N ARG A 233 10.68 -30.78 13.99
CA ARG A 233 9.67 -29.83 14.46
C ARG A 233 10.12 -29.11 15.72
N VAL A 234 10.66 -29.83 16.70
CA VAL A 234 11.20 -29.25 17.94
C VAL A 234 12.33 -28.27 17.66
N VAL A 235 13.28 -28.60 16.78
CA VAL A 235 14.40 -27.71 16.43
C VAL A 235 13.90 -26.43 15.76
N ILE A 236 13.01 -26.54 14.78
CA ILE A 236 12.44 -25.39 14.05
C ILE A 236 11.58 -24.53 15.00
N ARG A 237 10.72 -25.17 15.80
CA ARG A 237 9.89 -24.48 16.79
C ARG A 237 10.75 -23.72 17.79
N THR A 238 11.73 -24.38 18.43
CA THR A 238 12.57 -23.74 19.46
C THR A 238 13.32 -22.52 18.91
N ALA A 239 13.72 -22.56 17.64
CA ALA A 239 14.40 -21.45 16.99
C ALA A 239 13.46 -20.27 16.66
N LEU A 240 12.16 -20.52 16.42
CA LEU A 240 11.24 -19.50 15.89
C LEU A 240 10.15 -19.07 16.88
N GLU A 241 9.87 -19.86 17.92
CA GLU A 241 8.79 -19.64 18.91
C GLU A 241 9.01 -18.44 19.84
N GLN A 242 10.10 -17.69 19.70
CA GLN A 242 10.31 -16.40 20.38
C GLN A 242 9.84 -15.20 19.53
N GLU A 243 9.90 -15.31 18.21
CA GLU A 243 9.50 -14.25 17.26
C GLU A 243 8.18 -14.56 16.54
N TYR A 244 7.78 -15.83 16.41
CA TYR A 244 6.65 -16.27 15.59
C TYR A 244 5.64 -17.14 16.37
N ASP A 245 4.40 -17.17 15.91
CA ASP A 245 3.36 -18.09 16.40
C ASP A 245 3.48 -19.40 15.62
N ILE A 246 3.76 -20.52 16.31
CA ILE A 246 4.07 -21.79 15.66
C ILE A 246 2.87 -22.75 15.68
N LEU A 247 2.56 -23.30 14.51
CA LEU A 247 1.67 -24.44 14.33
C LEU A 247 2.45 -25.61 13.74
N GLU A 248 1.98 -26.83 13.98
CA GLU A 248 2.68 -28.05 13.56
C GLU A 248 1.74 -29.03 12.84
N ALA A 249 2.30 -29.75 11.88
CA ALA A 249 1.71 -30.88 11.20
C ALA A 249 2.78 -31.94 10.91
N GLU A 250 2.36 -33.20 10.84
CA GLU A 250 3.23 -34.36 10.64
C GLU A 250 3.22 -34.86 9.18
N ASP A 251 2.24 -34.44 8.38
CA ASP A 251 2.12 -34.76 6.97
C ASP A 251 1.28 -33.70 6.22
N GLY A 252 1.25 -33.78 4.89
CA GLY A 252 0.52 -32.82 4.06
C GLY A 252 -1.00 -32.81 4.27
N TYR A 253 -1.63 -33.91 4.71
CA TYR A 253 -3.07 -33.90 5.01
C TYR A 253 -3.37 -33.12 6.27
N GLN A 254 -2.61 -33.36 7.33
CA GLN A 254 -2.74 -32.60 8.57
C GLN A 254 -2.40 -31.11 8.35
N ALA A 255 -1.42 -30.80 7.49
CA ALA A 255 -1.10 -29.42 7.13
C ALA A 255 -2.33 -28.70 6.53
N LEU A 256 -3.05 -29.34 5.61
CA LEU A 256 -4.27 -28.78 5.02
C LEU A 256 -5.38 -28.57 6.06
N GLU A 257 -5.57 -29.51 6.98
CA GLU A 257 -6.55 -29.34 8.09
C GLU A 257 -6.19 -28.14 8.98
N VAL A 258 -4.91 -27.98 9.31
CA VAL A 258 -4.42 -26.84 10.11
C VAL A 258 -4.64 -25.53 9.37
N LEU A 259 -4.36 -25.50 8.06
CA LEU A 259 -4.57 -24.34 7.18
C LEU A 259 -6.05 -23.98 7.00
N GLU A 260 -6.95 -24.96 7.02
CA GLU A 260 -8.39 -24.72 6.98
C GLU A 260 -8.90 -24.08 8.28
N ARG A 261 -8.42 -24.56 9.44
CA ARG A 261 -8.82 -24.06 10.76
C ARG A 261 -8.17 -22.73 11.15
N ASN A 262 -7.04 -22.40 10.54
CA ASN A 262 -6.25 -21.22 10.86
C ASN A 262 -6.05 -20.34 9.61
N PRO A 263 -7.10 -19.62 9.16
CA PRO A 263 -6.93 -18.62 8.10
C PRO A 263 -5.94 -17.54 8.59
N GLY A 264 -4.89 -17.26 7.80
CA GLY A 264 -3.83 -16.30 8.13
C GLY A 264 -2.50 -16.91 8.58
N ILE A 265 -2.18 -18.14 8.16
CA ILE A 265 -0.81 -18.66 8.20
C ILE A 265 0.02 -17.93 7.15
N ASP A 266 1.16 -17.38 7.56
CA ASP A 266 2.03 -16.56 6.72
C ASP A 266 3.11 -17.37 6.02
N ILE A 267 3.69 -18.32 6.75
CA ILE A 267 4.82 -19.13 6.29
C ILE A 267 4.52 -20.60 6.52
N ILE A 268 4.89 -21.43 5.54
CA ILE A 268 4.85 -22.88 5.61
C ILE A 268 6.27 -23.39 5.41
N ILE A 269 6.85 -23.99 6.44
CA ILE A 269 8.13 -24.69 6.36
C ILE A 269 7.80 -26.18 6.23
N THR A 270 8.05 -26.78 5.07
CA THR A 270 7.66 -28.19 4.80
C THR A 270 8.87 -29.05 4.51
N ASP A 271 8.99 -30.20 5.17
CA ASP A 271 9.84 -31.27 4.67
C ASP A 271 9.34 -31.73 3.30
N ILE A 272 10.27 -32.07 2.43
CA ILE A 272 9.98 -32.61 1.11
C ILE A 272 9.65 -34.10 1.19
N GLN A 273 10.33 -34.83 2.06
CA GLN A 273 10.14 -36.28 2.21
C GLN A 273 9.32 -36.56 3.47
N MET A 274 8.03 -36.80 3.30
CA MET A 274 7.11 -37.15 4.38
C MET A 274 6.17 -38.29 3.95
N PRO A 275 5.68 -39.13 4.87
CA PRO A 275 4.70 -40.16 4.58
C PRO A 275 3.32 -39.56 4.22
N LYS A 276 2.46 -40.41 3.65
CA LYS A 276 1.09 -40.07 3.20
C LYS A 276 1.08 -39.03 2.07
N MET A 277 1.18 -37.74 2.40
CA MET A 277 1.30 -36.65 1.42
C MET A 277 2.64 -35.95 1.65
N ASN A 278 3.52 -36.03 0.66
CA ASN A 278 4.84 -35.44 0.71
C ASN A 278 4.81 -33.91 0.46
N GLY A 279 5.94 -33.25 0.69
CA GLY A 279 6.02 -31.79 0.54
C GLY A 279 5.76 -31.31 -0.88
N VAL A 280 6.19 -32.06 -1.90
CA VAL A 280 5.96 -31.71 -3.32
C VAL A 280 4.47 -31.70 -3.67
N GLU A 281 3.73 -32.71 -3.23
CA GLU A 281 2.28 -32.80 -3.40
C GLU A 281 1.54 -31.69 -2.65
N LEU A 282 1.98 -31.41 -1.41
CA LEU A 282 1.46 -30.31 -0.62
C LEU A 282 1.66 -28.97 -1.33
N ILE A 283 2.88 -28.66 -1.79
CA ILE A 283 3.21 -27.41 -2.51
C ILE A 283 2.33 -27.24 -3.74
N ARG A 284 2.19 -28.30 -4.57
CA ARG A 284 1.33 -28.27 -5.77
C ARG A 284 -0.11 -27.91 -5.42
N ARG A 285 -0.64 -28.50 -4.34
CA ARG A 285 -2.00 -28.24 -3.89
C ARG A 285 -2.17 -26.81 -3.38
N LEU A 286 -1.23 -26.33 -2.55
CA LEU A 286 -1.23 -24.96 -2.03
C LEU A 286 -1.14 -23.92 -3.16
N ARG A 287 -0.30 -24.14 -4.17
CA ARG A 287 -0.15 -23.20 -5.30
C ARG A 287 -1.30 -23.25 -6.31
N SER A 288 -2.00 -24.38 -6.39
CA SER A 288 -3.23 -24.50 -7.20
C SER A 288 -4.43 -23.76 -6.58
N ASP A 289 -4.41 -23.51 -5.27
CA ASP A 289 -5.50 -22.86 -4.54
C ASP A 289 -5.16 -21.40 -4.24
N ARG A 290 -5.99 -20.48 -4.73
CA ARG A 290 -5.81 -19.03 -4.51
C ARG A 290 -5.77 -18.66 -3.04
N LYS A 291 -6.46 -19.42 -2.17
CA LYS A 291 -6.48 -19.19 -0.73
C LYS A 291 -5.09 -19.18 -0.11
N TYR A 292 -4.13 -19.95 -0.64
CA TYR A 292 -2.80 -20.11 -0.07
C TYR A 292 -1.68 -19.45 -0.90
N ARG A 293 -2.02 -18.69 -1.95
CA ARG A 293 -1.02 -17.99 -2.79
C ARG A 293 -0.20 -16.95 -2.03
N HIS A 294 -0.78 -16.37 -0.98
CA HIS A 294 -0.10 -15.40 -0.13
C HIS A 294 0.91 -16.04 0.83
N CYS A 295 0.82 -17.36 1.08
CA CYS A 295 1.73 -18.02 2.01
C CYS A 295 3.13 -18.14 1.39
N VAL A 296 4.14 -17.72 2.13
CA VAL A 296 5.54 -18.03 1.84
C VAL A 296 5.76 -19.52 2.11
N ILE A 297 6.35 -20.24 1.17
CA ILE A 297 6.66 -21.66 1.32
C ILE A 297 8.18 -21.84 1.28
N ILE A 298 8.71 -22.41 2.36
CA ILE A 298 10.13 -22.75 2.49
C ILE A 298 10.27 -24.27 2.52
N ALA A 299 11.00 -24.83 1.56
CA ALA A 299 11.28 -26.26 1.51
C ALA A 299 12.42 -26.62 2.47
N ASN A 300 12.20 -27.59 3.36
CA ASN A 300 13.20 -28.12 4.27
C ASN A 300 13.71 -29.45 3.72
N THR A 301 14.82 -29.46 2.99
CA THR A 301 15.30 -30.61 2.21
C THR A 301 16.71 -31.05 2.61
N GLN A 302 17.12 -32.26 2.25
CA GLN A 302 18.51 -32.69 2.37
C GLN A 302 19.36 -32.10 1.24
N TYR A 303 20.61 -31.75 1.52
CA TYR A 303 21.53 -31.25 0.49
C TYR A 303 21.86 -32.38 -0.49
N GLY A 304 21.78 -32.14 -1.81
CA GLY A 304 22.46 -33.03 -2.75
C GLY A 304 21.89 -33.27 -4.15
N ASP A 305 20.77 -32.66 -4.56
CA ASP A 305 20.30 -32.80 -5.95
C ASP A 305 19.91 -31.44 -6.57
N PRO A 306 20.79 -30.83 -7.40
CA PRO A 306 20.48 -29.59 -8.11
C PRO A 306 19.20 -29.67 -8.96
N GLY A 307 18.81 -30.86 -9.44
CA GLY A 307 17.58 -31.04 -10.20
C GLY A 307 16.32 -30.88 -9.35
N GLN A 308 16.40 -31.22 -8.06
CA GLN A 308 15.28 -31.09 -7.13
C GLN A 308 15.02 -29.62 -6.76
N GLU A 309 16.04 -28.78 -6.67
CA GLU A 309 15.89 -27.35 -6.39
C GLU A 309 15.15 -26.62 -7.51
N GLU A 310 15.55 -26.89 -8.76
CA GLU A 310 14.90 -26.30 -9.94
C GLU A 310 13.44 -26.73 -10.04
N GLU A 311 13.15 -28.01 -9.75
CA GLU A 311 11.77 -28.51 -9.70
C GLU A 311 10.95 -27.78 -8.61
N LEU A 312 11.48 -27.66 -7.40
CA LEU A 312 10.77 -27.01 -6.30
C LEU A 312 10.52 -25.51 -6.57
N LEU A 313 11.51 -24.81 -7.12
CA LEU A 313 11.35 -23.40 -7.52
C LEU A 313 10.31 -23.26 -8.64
N ALA A 314 10.29 -24.17 -9.61
CA ALA A 314 9.26 -24.20 -10.66
C ALA A 314 7.85 -24.48 -10.12
N LEU A 315 7.75 -25.18 -8.98
CA LEU A 315 6.50 -25.37 -8.24
C LEU A 315 6.07 -24.14 -7.44
N GLY A 316 6.92 -23.11 -7.35
CA GLY A 316 6.62 -21.82 -6.75
C GLY A 316 6.92 -21.73 -5.25
N ILE A 317 7.91 -22.45 -4.73
CA ILE A 317 8.45 -22.16 -3.39
C ILE A 317 9.22 -20.83 -3.38
N ASP A 318 9.39 -20.25 -2.20
CA ASP A 318 10.03 -18.94 -2.01
C ASP A 318 11.50 -19.06 -1.55
N ASP A 319 11.83 -20.12 -0.80
CA ASP A 319 13.20 -20.42 -0.40
C ASP A 319 13.36 -21.89 0.04
N PHE A 320 14.59 -22.28 0.37
CA PHE A 320 14.92 -23.60 0.90
C PHE A 320 15.85 -23.53 2.13
N ILE A 321 15.72 -24.53 3.00
CA ILE A 321 16.56 -24.82 4.16
C ILE A 321 17.15 -26.21 3.96
N TYR A 322 18.46 -26.35 4.10
CA TYR A 322 19.12 -27.64 4.03
C TYR A 322 19.29 -28.28 5.41
N LYS A 323 19.05 -29.59 5.48
CA LYS A 323 19.33 -30.43 6.64
C LYS A 323 20.78 -30.96 6.60
N PRO A 324 21.54 -30.93 7.72
CA PRO A 324 21.17 -30.32 9.00
C PRO A 324 21.27 -28.79 8.95
N THR A 325 20.31 -28.10 9.58
CA THR A 325 20.30 -26.63 9.70
C THR A 325 20.72 -26.18 11.09
N THR A 326 21.12 -24.92 11.23
CA THR A 326 21.35 -24.28 12.53
C THR A 326 20.23 -23.27 12.82
N PRO A 327 19.86 -23.00 14.08
CA PRO A 327 18.84 -22.01 14.44
C PRO A 327 19.06 -20.65 13.77
N LYS A 328 20.32 -20.18 13.73
CA LYS A 328 20.68 -18.90 13.12
C LYS A 328 20.42 -18.86 11.60
N ILE A 329 20.69 -19.95 10.88
CA ILE A 329 20.41 -20.03 9.44
C ILE A 329 18.90 -20.08 9.20
N LEU A 330 18.17 -20.84 10.01
CA LEU A 330 16.72 -20.93 9.96
C LEU A 330 16.07 -19.55 10.14
N GLU A 331 16.42 -18.84 11.21
CA GLU A 331 15.95 -17.47 11.51
C GLU A 331 16.23 -16.51 10.35
N MET A 332 17.46 -16.54 9.82
CA MET A 332 17.86 -15.70 8.69
C MET A 332 17.04 -16.01 7.43
N ARG A 333 16.80 -17.28 7.11
CA ARG A 333 16.01 -17.69 5.94
C ARG A 333 14.55 -17.26 6.07
N VAL A 334 13.94 -17.49 7.23
CA VAL A 334 12.57 -17.06 7.52
C VAL A 334 12.44 -15.54 7.40
N ARG A 335 13.36 -14.78 8.01
CA ARG A 335 13.38 -13.32 7.93
C ARG A 335 13.57 -12.82 6.48
N ASN A 336 14.50 -13.43 5.74
CA ASN A 336 14.73 -13.05 4.34
C ASN A 336 13.54 -13.39 3.44
N ALA A 337 12.87 -14.51 3.65
CA ALA A 337 11.71 -14.90 2.86
C ALA A 337 10.54 -13.92 3.07
N LEU A 338 10.39 -13.38 4.29
CA LEU A 338 9.45 -12.29 4.56
C LEU A 338 9.86 -10.96 3.89
N HIS A 339 11.15 -10.65 3.84
CA HIS A 339 11.66 -9.43 3.20
C HIS A 339 11.74 -9.48 1.67
N ARG A 340 11.75 -10.67 1.05
CA ARG A 340 11.74 -10.83 -0.42
C ARG A 340 10.37 -10.62 -1.05
N ILE A 341 9.34 -10.40 -0.22
CA ILE A 341 8.04 -9.94 -0.67
C ILE A 341 8.10 -8.44 -1.08
N VAL A 342 9.16 -7.70 -0.65
CA VAL A 342 9.42 -6.26 -0.87
C VAL A 342 9.95 -5.92 -2.27
#